data_AF-A0A947MKE0-F1
#
_entry.id   AF-A0A947MKE0-F1
#
_cell.length_a   1.000
_cell.length_b   1.000
_cell.length_c   1.000
_cell.angle_alpha   90.00
_cell.angle_beta   90.00
_cell.angle_gamma   90.00
#
_symmetry.space_group_name_H-M   'P 1'
#
loop_
_entity.id
_entity.type
_entity.pdbx_description
1 polymer ?
#
loop_
_entity_poly.entity_id
_entity_poly.type
_entity_poly.pdbx_seq_one_letter_code
_entity_poly.pdbx_strand_id
1 'polypeptide(L)'
;MLSHSLCGLGLLDSSARFSQANQIQILKALYQFPDDATFGLAGYQGSAKEIYYKIRKTSLFERLLVYFDDQHEVFDDLCRYPGSLMYHRSHLSHEPQPDFVLFYMPPQVELKYMRFYQLHLAGSACFLFPFLPKCASPLEIIENPHPLLLYFFPCAGTGRLSAPLTSLLQHFQFLQRECSPLSANIRLNQTLSSDHLPDFDLIADYFVNQIKTLDYYQYMVTHDPFDIRALDSLPFLRKIALIRDPRDVVTSYYMREFVPQFGGRVLSAPEKERALFELMQTGFVNRKTNYFLRWPKLTTLADFFVNITESTNTLVVKFEDLHHAEAETYQRILQWLGFDWHPLITLSPEQLKYYCHRGSIAHQTEGGVRSDNPEKPVIKQGVLTNCRKGETGDWKNHFTPALTAYCQAQIGAQLKVLGYS
;
A
#
# COMPACT_ATOMS: atom_id res chain seq x y z
N MET A 1 -8.61 -22.97 22.06
CA MET A 1 -7.45 -22.07 22.27
C MET A 1 -6.32 -22.92 22.83
N LEU A 2 -5.27 -23.17 22.03
CA LEU A 2 -4.04 -23.84 22.47
C LEU A 2 -3.24 -22.86 23.34
N SER A 3 -3.72 -22.59 24.56
CA SER A 3 -2.89 -22.02 25.61
C SER A 3 -2.12 -23.19 26.21
N HIS A 4 -0.85 -23.39 25.82
CA HIS A 4 0.25 -23.85 26.68
C HIS A 4 1.52 -24.10 25.85
N SER A 5 2.46 -23.17 25.99
CA SER A 5 3.90 -23.44 26.10
C SER A 5 4.60 -24.20 24.96
N LEU A 6 4.56 -23.64 23.75
CA LEU A 6 5.64 -23.84 22.79
C LEU A 6 6.72 -22.79 23.08
N CYS A 7 7.73 -23.21 23.84
CA CYS A 7 8.86 -22.37 24.20
C CYS A 7 9.81 -22.28 23.00
N GLY A 8 9.83 -21.11 22.35
CA GLY A 8 10.72 -20.84 21.22
C GLY A 8 12.19 -20.92 21.63
N LEU A 9 12.91 -21.88 21.05
CA LEU A 9 14.37 -21.85 20.98
C LEU A 9 14.74 -21.44 19.56
N GLY A 10 15.25 -20.21 19.41
CA GLY A 10 15.67 -19.67 18.13
C GLY A 10 16.81 -20.47 17.52
N LEU A 11 16.72 -20.76 16.22
CA LEU A 11 17.83 -21.25 15.42
C LEU A 11 18.49 -20.08 14.70
N LEU A 12 19.77 -19.88 14.97
CA LEU A 12 20.61 -18.84 14.36
C LEU A 12 21.76 -19.43 13.52
N ASP A 13 21.76 -20.72 13.21
CA ASP A 13 22.87 -21.33 12.48
C ASP A 13 22.40 -22.27 11.37
N SER A 14 22.73 -21.89 10.14
CA SER A 14 22.42 -22.58 8.89
C SER A 14 23.42 -23.70 8.58
N SER A 15 24.24 -24.14 9.54
CA SER A 15 25.23 -25.18 9.33
C SER A 15 24.79 -26.58 9.80
N ALA A 16 24.58 -27.45 8.80
CA ALA A 16 24.65 -28.92 8.77
C ALA A 16 23.79 -29.80 9.69
N ARG A 17 23.17 -29.33 10.79
CA ARG A 17 22.20 -30.15 11.53
C ARG A 17 21.11 -29.28 12.14
N PHE A 18 19.91 -29.30 11.54
CA PHE A 18 18.71 -29.07 12.30
C PHE A 18 18.74 -30.02 13.50
N SER A 19 18.98 -29.46 14.68
CA SER A 19 19.30 -30.30 15.84
C SER A 19 18.14 -31.26 16.13
N GLN A 20 18.46 -32.48 16.55
CA GLN A 20 17.48 -33.48 17.00
C GLN A 20 16.51 -32.89 18.05
N ALA A 21 16.95 -31.88 18.82
CA ALA A 21 16.12 -31.16 19.77
C ALA A 21 14.95 -30.40 19.11
N ASN A 22 15.17 -29.76 17.96
CA ASN A 22 14.13 -29.01 17.25
C ASN A 22 13.08 -29.96 16.65
N GLN A 23 13.52 -31.10 16.11
CA GLN A 23 12.61 -32.13 15.62
C GLN A 23 11.74 -32.70 16.75
N ILE A 24 12.31 -32.91 17.95
CA ILE A 24 11.55 -33.36 19.13
C ILE A 24 10.49 -32.32 19.52
N GLN A 25 10.84 -31.02 19.50
CA GLN A 25 9.88 -29.96 19.80
C GLN A 25 8.73 -29.91 18.78
N ILE A 26 9.04 -30.06 17.50
CA ILE A 26 8.03 -30.13 16.44
C ILE A 26 7.10 -31.32 16.64
N LEU A 27 7.65 -32.51 16.87
CA LEU A 27 6.83 -33.68 17.13
C LEU A 27 5.94 -33.46 18.36
N LYS A 28 6.48 -32.88 19.44
CA LYS A 28 5.68 -32.51 20.62
C LYS A 28 4.56 -31.52 20.27
N ALA A 29 4.82 -30.53 19.41
CA ALA A 29 3.81 -29.58 18.95
C ALA A 29 2.68 -30.28 18.18
N LEU A 30 3.02 -31.17 17.24
CA LEU A 30 2.05 -31.92 16.45
C LEU A 30 1.16 -32.81 17.34
N TYR A 31 1.73 -33.44 18.37
CA TYR A 31 0.97 -34.24 19.35
C TYR A 31 0.10 -33.41 20.30
N GLN A 32 0.23 -32.08 20.33
CA GLN A 32 -0.64 -31.21 21.12
C GLN A 32 -1.89 -30.76 20.35
N PHE A 33 -1.96 -31.02 19.04
CA PHE A 33 -3.15 -30.67 18.26
C PHE A 33 -4.35 -31.54 18.66
N PRO A 34 -5.59 -31.02 18.58
CA PRO A 34 -6.81 -31.83 18.75
C PRO A 34 -6.75 -33.10 17.91
N ASP A 35 -7.24 -34.24 18.41
CA ASP A 35 -7.06 -35.54 17.75
C ASP A 35 -7.66 -35.60 16.32
N ASP A 36 -8.70 -34.80 16.07
CA ASP A 36 -9.39 -34.64 14.80
C ASP A 36 -8.77 -33.57 13.88
N ALA A 37 -7.85 -32.76 14.40
CA ALA A 37 -7.24 -31.69 13.62
C ALA A 37 -6.27 -32.23 12.57
N THR A 38 -6.41 -31.71 11.36
CA THR A 38 -5.56 -31.96 10.22
C THR A 38 -4.45 -30.93 10.12
N PHE A 39 -3.32 -31.29 9.50
CA PHE A 39 -2.22 -30.33 9.34
C PHE A 39 -1.43 -30.48 8.04
N GLY A 40 -0.78 -29.39 7.67
CA GLY A 40 0.23 -29.31 6.62
C GLY A 40 1.63 -29.11 7.18
N LEU A 41 2.64 -29.63 6.49
CA LEU A 41 4.06 -29.39 6.78
C LEU A 41 4.68 -28.55 5.65
N ALA A 42 5.38 -27.48 5.99
CA ALA A 42 6.20 -26.72 5.05
C ALA A 42 7.64 -26.68 5.55
N GLY A 43 8.59 -27.08 4.71
CA GLY A 43 10.01 -27.18 5.04
C GLY A 43 10.92 -26.51 4.02
N TYR A 44 12.16 -26.33 4.44
CA TYR A 44 13.28 -25.84 3.64
C TYR A 44 14.50 -26.74 3.83
N GLN A 45 15.19 -27.08 2.75
CA GLN A 45 16.36 -27.94 2.69
C GLN A 45 16.17 -29.35 3.30
N GLY A 46 15.04 -30.01 2.99
CA GLY A 46 14.75 -31.39 3.40
C GLY A 46 14.14 -31.53 4.81
N SER A 47 13.94 -30.42 5.52
CA SER A 47 13.46 -30.41 6.91
C SER A 47 12.03 -30.95 7.06
N ALA A 48 11.10 -30.63 6.15
CA ALA A 48 9.75 -31.22 6.21
C ALA A 48 9.76 -32.69 5.81
N LYS A 49 10.61 -33.06 4.84
CA LYS A 49 10.82 -34.45 4.42
C LYS A 49 11.33 -35.32 5.59
N GLU A 50 12.21 -34.79 6.43
CA GLU A 50 12.66 -35.49 7.64
C GLU A 50 11.53 -35.75 8.64
N ILE A 51 10.69 -34.74 8.92
CA ILE A 51 9.53 -34.88 9.81
C ILE A 51 8.54 -35.89 9.24
N TYR A 52 8.24 -35.79 7.95
CA TYR A 52 7.38 -36.73 7.22
C TYR A 52 7.81 -38.19 7.44
N TYR A 53 9.10 -38.52 7.23
CA TYR A 53 9.59 -39.88 7.41
C TYR A 53 9.53 -40.38 8.86
N LYS A 54 9.59 -39.47 9.84
CA LYS A 54 9.47 -39.82 11.26
C LYS A 54 8.04 -40.11 11.66
N ILE A 55 7.08 -39.32 11.17
CA ILE A 55 5.67 -39.49 11.53
C ILE A 55 4.99 -40.62 10.77
N ARG A 56 5.54 -41.10 9.64
CA ARG A 56 4.91 -42.12 8.77
C ARG A 56 4.45 -43.43 9.44
N LYS A 57 4.96 -43.75 10.63
CA LYS A 57 4.59 -44.94 11.42
C LYS A 57 3.81 -44.60 12.68
N THR A 58 3.24 -43.40 12.75
CA THR A 58 2.54 -42.86 13.92
C THR A 58 1.14 -42.40 13.55
N SER A 59 0.27 -42.18 14.53
CA SER A 59 -1.10 -41.67 14.31
C SER A 59 -1.13 -40.27 13.65
N LEU A 60 -0.05 -39.49 13.79
CA LEU A 60 0.06 -38.18 13.13
C LEU A 60 0.05 -38.28 11.60
N PHE A 61 0.49 -39.40 11.03
CA PHE A 61 0.51 -39.59 9.58
C PHE A 61 -0.90 -39.60 8.98
N GLU A 62 -1.88 -40.12 9.72
CA GLU A 62 -3.28 -40.14 9.27
C GLU A 62 -3.91 -38.75 9.20
N ARG A 63 -3.31 -37.78 9.88
CA ARG A 63 -3.76 -36.39 10.03
C ARG A 63 -3.00 -35.40 9.13
N LEU A 64 -1.92 -35.86 8.48
CA LEU A 64 -1.14 -35.07 7.54
C LEU A 64 -1.86 -35.01 6.18
N LEU A 65 -2.28 -33.82 5.77
CA LEU A 65 -2.93 -33.61 4.47
C LEU A 65 -1.93 -33.28 3.36
N VAL A 66 -0.92 -32.47 3.68
CA VAL A 66 0.06 -31.97 2.72
C VAL A 66 1.42 -31.85 3.39
N TYR A 67 2.49 -32.22 2.68
CA TYR A 67 3.83 -31.82 3.08
C TYR A 67 4.55 -31.21 1.89
N PHE A 68 5.34 -30.18 2.17
CA PHE A 68 6.04 -29.40 1.19
C PHE A 68 7.50 -29.20 1.62
N ASP A 69 8.43 -29.35 0.68
CA ASP A 69 9.85 -29.11 0.88
C ASP A 69 10.49 -28.67 -0.46
N ASP A 70 11.46 -27.75 -0.43
CA ASP A 70 12.16 -27.28 -1.65
C ASP A 70 13.07 -28.35 -2.28
N GLN A 71 13.39 -29.42 -1.54
CA GLN A 71 14.06 -30.61 -2.08
C GLN A 71 13.10 -31.67 -2.64
N HIS A 72 11.80 -31.38 -2.72
CA HIS A 72 10.84 -32.29 -3.33
C HIS A 72 11.04 -32.34 -4.84
N GLU A 73 10.91 -33.52 -5.45
CA GLU A 73 11.11 -33.74 -6.89
C GLU A 73 10.15 -32.96 -7.82
N VAL A 74 9.10 -32.37 -7.25
CA VAL A 74 8.10 -31.55 -7.97
C VAL A 74 8.12 -30.08 -7.54
N PHE A 75 9.16 -29.66 -6.81
CA PHE A 75 9.34 -28.25 -6.48
C PHE A 75 9.63 -27.46 -7.75
N ASP A 76 8.90 -26.36 -7.97
CA ASP A 76 9.14 -25.47 -9.09
C ASP A 76 10.19 -24.43 -8.67
N ASP A 77 11.44 -24.69 -9.04
CA ASP A 77 12.57 -23.78 -8.77
C ASP A 77 12.42 -22.41 -9.46
N LEU A 78 11.76 -22.35 -10.62
CA LEU A 78 11.62 -21.13 -11.42
C LEU A 78 10.65 -20.17 -10.77
N CYS A 79 9.49 -20.67 -10.38
CA CYS A 79 8.51 -19.89 -9.65
C CYS A 79 8.83 -19.85 -8.14
N ARG A 80 9.79 -20.66 -7.69
CA ARG A 80 10.12 -20.93 -6.29
C ARG A 80 8.84 -21.19 -5.48
N TYR A 81 7.94 -21.97 -6.08
CA TYR A 81 6.63 -22.36 -5.56
C TYR A 81 6.54 -23.90 -5.57
N PRO A 82 5.72 -24.51 -4.72
CA PRO A 82 5.17 -25.82 -5.01
C PRO A 82 4.27 -25.70 -6.25
N GLY A 83 4.76 -26.16 -7.42
CA GLY A 83 4.02 -26.09 -8.70
C GLY A 83 2.68 -26.84 -8.70
N SER A 84 2.41 -27.62 -7.66
CA SER A 84 1.08 -28.07 -7.28
C SER A 84 1.08 -28.28 -5.77
N LEU A 85 0.02 -27.85 -5.08
CA LEU A 85 -0.28 -28.37 -3.76
C LEU A 85 -0.55 -29.86 -3.90
N MET A 86 0.50 -30.67 -3.87
CA MET A 86 0.36 -32.11 -3.86
C MET A 86 -0.09 -32.50 -2.47
N TYR A 87 -1.40 -32.63 -2.34
CA TYR A 87 -1.99 -33.35 -1.24
C TYR A 87 -1.34 -34.73 -1.17
N HIS A 88 -0.88 -35.11 0.01
CA HIS A 88 -0.42 -36.45 0.30
C HIS A 88 -1.53 -37.50 -0.01
N ARG A 89 -2.79 -37.04 -0.06
CA ARG A 89 -3.98 -37.81 -0.45
C ARG A 89 -4.66 -37.22 -1.70
N SER A 90 -3.92 -37.14 -2.81
CA SER A 90 -4.24 -36.49 -4.11
C SER A 90 -5.50 -36.92 -4.89
N HIS A 91 -6.51 -37.52 -4.25
CA HIS A 91 -7.66 -38.13 -4.93
C HIS A 91 -8.98 -37.42 -4.68
N LEU A 92 -9.01 -36.36 -3.87
CA LEU A 92 -10.25 -35.73 -3.47
C LEU A 92 -10.43 -34.46 -4.30
N SER A 93 -11.45 -34.42 -5.16
CA SER A 93 -11.80 -33.20 -5.92
C SER A 93 -12.37 -32.07 -5.04
N HIS A 94 -12.43 -32.29 -3.71
CA HIS A 94 -12.95 -31.40 -2.66
C HIS A 94 -12.08 -31.49 -1.39
N GLU A 95 -10.75 -31.36 -1.53
CA GLU A 95 -9.83 -31.66 -0.42
C GLU A 95 -10.05 -30.76 0.81
N PRO A 96 -10.13 -31.34 2.02
CA PRO A 96 -10.17 -30.57 3.25
C PRO A 96 -8.91 -29.72 3.36
N GLN A 97 -9.06 -28.50 3.87
CA GLN A 97 -7.94 -27.62 4.13
C GLN A 97 -7.33 -27.97 5.49
N PRO A 98 -5.99 -27.87 5.65
CA PRO A 98 -5.37 -28.15 6.92
C PRO A 98 -5.85 -27.15 7.98
N ASP A 99 -6.25 -27.65 9.15
CA ASP A 99 -6.56 -26.81 10.31
C ASP A 99 -5.32 -26.05 10.79
N PHE A 100 -4.14 -26.65 10.62
CA PHE A 100 -2.85 -26.10 11.02
C PHE A 100 -1.81 -26.22 9.91
N VAL A 101 -1.00 -25.18 9.70
CA VAL A 101 0.20 -25.26 8.85
C VAL A 101 1.43 -25.03 9.71
N LEU A 102 2.29 -26.02 9.78
CA LEU A 102 3.56 -25.92 10.49
C LEU A 102 4.67 -25.51 9.52
N PHE A 103 5.27 -24.36 9.78
CA PHE A 103 6.47 -23.92 9.09
C PHE A 103 7.70 -24.40 9.85
N TYR A 104 8.45 -25.33 9.23
CA TYR A 104 9.72 -25.81 9.74
C TYR A 104 10.87 -25.32 8.87
N MET A 105 11.18 -24.03 8.99
CA MET A 105 12.20 -23.39 8.18
C MET A 105 12.79 -22.17 8.88
N PRO A 106 13.93 -21.63 8.42
CA PRO A 106 14.49 -20.39 8.96
C PRO A 106 13.52 -19.21 8.80
N PRO A 107 13.48 -18.25 9.75
CA PRO A 107 12.56 -17.09 9.68
C PRO A 107 12.67 -16.28 8.39
N GLN A 108 13.86 -16.21 7.78
CA GLN A 108 14.07 -15.46 6.52
C GLN A 108 13.33 -16.09 5.33
N VAL A 109 13.03 -17.39 5.41
CA VAL A 109 12.38 -18.17 4.37
C VAL A 109 10.91 -18.41 4.71
N GLU A 110 10.59 -18.48 6.00
CA GLU A 110 9.25 -18.64 6.57
C GLU A 110 8.24 -17.64 6.02
N LEU A 111 8.60 -16.36 5.99
CA LEU A 111 7.74 -15.30 5.46
C LEU A 111 7.32 -15.60 4.02
N LYS A 112 8.25 -16.05 3.18
CA LYS A 112 7.95 -16.34 1.77
C LYS A 112 6.97 -17.50 1.62
N TYR A 113 7.12 -18.55 2.42
CA TYR A 113 6.22 -19.70 2.37
C TYR A 113 4.86 -19.40 2.99
N MET A 114 4.80 -18.67 4.10
CA MET A 114 3.53 -18.17 4.66
C MET A 114 2.73 -17.41 3.61
N ARG A 115 3.42 -16.54 2.88
CA ARG A 115 2.84 -15.80 1.77
C ARG A 115 2.30 -16.75 0.73
N PHE A 116 3.10 -17.67 0.20
CA PHE A 116 2.62 -18.71 -0.73
C PHE A 116 1.35 -19.42 -0.22
N TYR A 117 1.34 -19.84 1.04
CA TYR A 117 0.18 -20.50 1.63
C TYR A 117 -1.05 -19.57 1.63
N GLN A 118 -0.91 -18.29 1.99
CA GLN A 118 -1.99 -17.29 1.88
C GLN A 118 -2.50 -17.11 0.45
N LEU A 119 -1.63 -17.21 -0.56
CA LEU A 119 -1.98 -17.00 -1.98
C LEU A 119 -2.75 -18.17 -2.58
N HIS A 120 -2.36 -19.39 -2.22
CA HIS A 120 -2.75 -20.59 -2.95
C HIS A 120 -3.60 -21.56 -2.15
N LEU A 121 -3.62 -21.42 -0.82
CA LEU A 121 -4.52 -22.16 0.05
C LEU A 121 -5.55 -21.19 0.62
N ALA A 122 -6.73 -21.17 0.01
CA ALA A 122 -7.90 -20.62 0.69
C ALA A 122 -8.07 -21.32 2.05
N GLY A 123 -8.62 -20.65 3.06
CA GLY A 123 -8.97 -21.29 4.35
C GLY A 123 -8.64 -20.49 5.60
N SER A 124 -9.11 -21.01 6.75
CA SER A 124 -8.89 -20.44 8.09
C SER A 124 -7.79 -21.16 8.85
N ALA A 125 -6.77 -21.67 8.15
CA ALA A 125 -5.69 -22.43 8.77
C ALA A 125 -4.98 -21.60 9.85
N CYS A 126 -4.56 -22.24 10.94
CA CYS A 126 -3.71 -21.59 11.92
C CYS A 126 -2.24 -21.82 11.56
N PHE A 127 -1.49 -20.75 11.36
CA PHE A 127 -0.06 -20.84 11.13
C PHE A 127 0.65 -21.04 12.46
N LEU A 128 1.51 -22.05 12.49
CA LEU A 128 2.29 -22.41 13.65
C LEU A 128 3.75 -22.06 13.43
N PHE A 129 4.22 -21.19 14.33
CA PHE A 129 5.57 -20.66 14.35
C PHE A 129 6.28 -21.21 15.59
N PRO A 130 6.85 -22.42 15.52
CA PRO A 130 7.39 -23.09 16.70
C PRO A 130 8.54 -22.31 17.38
N PHE A 131 9.12 -21.34 16.68
CA PHE A 131 10.24 -20.53 17.14
C PHE A 131 9.85 -19.11 17.57
N LEU A 132 8.58 -18.72 17.48
CA LEU A 132 8.11 -17.40 17.93
C LEU A 132 7.51 -17.47 19.35
N PRO A 133 7.58 -16.36 20.13
CA PRO A 133 6.98 -16.28 21.47
C PRO A 133 5.47 -16.57 21.49
N LYS A 134 4.77 -16.27 20.39
CA LYS A 134 3.41 -16.71 20.12
C LYS A 134 3.46 -17.75 19.01
N CYS A 135 3.21 -19.00 19.38
CA CYS A 135 3.40 -20.17 18.54
C CYS A 135 2.27 -20.43 17.55
N ALA A 136 1.15 -19.71 17.65
CA ALA A 136 -0.04 -19.91 16.84
C ALA A 136 -0.70 -18.56 16.53
N SER A 137 -0.90 -18.29 15.25
CA SER A 137 -1.64 -17.13 14.77
C SER A 137 -2.66 -17.59 13.72
N PRO A 138 -3.94 -17.21 13.83
CA PRO A 138 -4.88 -17.39 12.74
C PRO A 138 -4.34 -16.72 11.48
N LEU A 139 -4.49 -17.37 10.32
CA LEU A 139 -4.03 -16.84 9.03
C LEU A 139 -4.54 -15.42 8.76
N GLU A 140 -5.79 -15.17 9.18
CA GLU A 140 -6.51 -13.90 9.05
C GLU A 140 -5.88 -12.75 9.86
N ILE A 141 -5.05 -13.06 10.86
CA ILE A 141 -4.37 -12.07 11.72
C ILE A 141 -2.97 -11.73 11.19
N ILE A 142 -2.41 -12.56 10.30
CA ILE A 142 -1.09 -12.36 9.72
C ILE A 142 -1.28 -11.50 8.48
N GLU A 143 -0.68 -10.30 8.47
CA GLU A 143 -0.37 -9.44 7.32
C GLU A 143 -1.33 -9.58 6.12
N ASN A 144 -2.11 -8.55 5.80
CA ASN A 144 -2.98 -8.63 4.63
C ASN A 144 -2.13 -8.65 3.34
N PRO A 145 -2.07 -9.76 2.59
CA PRO A 145 -1.15 -9.90 1.47
C PRO A 145 -1.65 -9.15 0.23
N HIS A 146 -2.89 -8.63 0.26
CA HIS A 146 -3.54 -8.09 -0.92
C HIS A 146 -2.74 -6.96 -1.58
N PRO A 147 -2.80 -6.86 -2.92
CA PRO A 147 -2.29 -5.70 -3.64
C PRO A 147 -2.78 -4.39 -3.05
N LEU A 148 -1.91 -3.39 -3.06
CA LEU A 148 -2.18 -2.06 -2.52
C LEU A 148 -2.07 -0.98 -3.59
N LEU A 149 -3.07 -0.11 -3.68
CA LEU A 149 -2.98 1.14 -4.43
C LEU A 149 -2.74 2.32 -3.48
N LEU A 150 -1.70 3.09 -3.76
CA LEU A 150 -1.47 4.40 -3.17
C LEU A 150 -1.98 5.48 -4.13
N TYR A 151 -3.19 5.97 -3.85
CA TYR A 151 -3.84 7.00 -4.66
C TYR A 151 -3.55 8.38 -4.06
N PHE A 152 -2.58 9.09 -4.62
CA PHE A 152 -2.13 10.37 -4.10
C PHE A 152 -2.52 11.48 -5.07
N PHE A 153 -3.68 12.09 -4.87
CA PHE A 153 -4.17 13.15 -5.72
C PHE A 153 -3.12 14.28 -5.82
N PRO A 154 -2.86 14.87 -7.01
CA PRO A 154 -1.80 15.85 -7.12
C PRO A 154 -2.09 17.06 -6.23
N CYS A 155 -1.04 17.62 -5.64
CA CYS A 155 -1.13 18.75 -4.70
C CYS A 155 -1.83 18.43 -3.37
N ALA A 156 -2.25 17.19 -3.10
CA ALA A 156 -2.78 16.76 -1.80
C ALA A 156 -1.68 16.53 -0.73
N GLY A 157 -0.42 16.85 -1.03
CA GLY A 157 0.69 16.67 -0.09
C GLY A 157 1.43 15.34 -0.25
N THR A 158 1.49 14.79 -1.47
CA THR A 158 2.19 13.54 -1.81
C THR A 158 3.54 13.38 -1.11
N GLY A 159 4.40 14.41 -1.12
CA GLY A 159 5.71 14.33 -0.49
C GLY A 159 5.67 14.04 1.02
N ARG A 160 4.59 14.43 1.72
CA ARG A 160 4.41 14.19 3.16
C ARG A 160 4.10 12.74 3.49
N LEU A 161 3.41 12.02 2.61
CA LEU A 161 2.99 10.63 2.85
C LEU A 161 3.79 9.61 2.05
N SER A 162 4.14 9.90 0.80
CA SER A 162 4.73 8.94 -0.13
C SER A 162 6.05 8.36 0.38
N ALA A 163 7.04 9.20 0.74
CA ALA A 163 8.34 8.70 1.16
C ALA A 163 8.27 7.89 2.48
N PRO A 164 7.55 8.33 3.52
CA PRO A 164 7.31 7.50 4.71
C PRO A 164 6.60 6.19 4.38
N LEU A 165 5.53 6.23 3.59
CA LEU A 165 4.73 5.04 3.30
C LEU A 165 5.48 4.04 2.43
N THR A 166 6.26 4.50 1.45
CA THR A 166 7.17 3.65 0.68
C THR A 166 8.21 2.99 1.60
N SER A 167 8.76 3.72 2.57
CA SER A 167 9.72 3.15 3.53
C SER A 167 9.07 2.08 4.41
N LEU A 168 7.84 2.33 4.88
CA LEU A 168 7.05 1.38 5.64
C LEU A 168 6.75 0.13 4.81
N LEU A 169 6.24 0.29 3.59
CA LEU A 169 5.94 -0.85 2.72
C LEU A 169 7.19 -1.67 2.41
N GLN A 170 8.33 -1.03 2.13
CA GLN A 170 9.61 -1.72 1.94
C GLN A 170 10.08 -2.47 3.19
N HIS A 171 9.86 -1.91 4.39
CA HIS A 171 10.15 -2.57 5.66
C HIS A 171 9.35 -3.87 5.81
N PHE A 172 8.08 -3.86 5.38
CA PHE A 172 7.21 -5.05 5.32
C PHE A 172 7.35 -5.83 3.99
N GLN A 173 8.42 -5.58 3.23
CA GLN A 173 8.78 -6.29 2.01
C GLN A 173 7.73 -6.25 0.89
N PHE A 174 6.94 -5.17 0.82
CA PHE A 174 6.12 -4.88 -0.34
C PHE A 174 6.99 -4.39 -1.50
N LEU A 175 6.72 -4.91 -2.70
CA LEU A 175 7.40 -4.52 -3.94
C LEU A 175 6.60 -3.45 -4.67
N GLN A 176 7.23 -2.32 -4.98
CA GLN A 176 6.59 -1.33 -5.84
C GLN A 176 6.56 -1.85 -7.28
N ARG A 177 5.37 -1.89 -7.88
CA ARG A 177 5.21 -2.04 -9.31
C ARG A 177 5.16 -0.66 -9.94
N GLU A 178 6.16 -0.35 -10.76
CA GLU A 178 6.14 0.88 -11.54
C GLU A 178 4.96 0.86 -12.53
N CYS A 179 4.15 1.91 -12.46
CA CYS A 179 3.10 2.19 -13.43
C CYS A 179 3.38 3.57 -13.99
N SER A 180 3.61 3.65 -15.30
CA SER A 180 3.63 4.95 -15.96
C SER A 180 2.21 5.53 -15.90
N PRO A 181 2.05 6.82 -15.57
CA PRO A 181 0.73 7.43 -15.65
C PRO A 181 0.26 7.43 -17.11
N LEU A 182 -1.05 7.37 -17.33
CA LEU A 182 -1.61 7.34 -18.70
C LEU A 182 -1.17 8.58 -19.47
N SER A 183 -1.09 9.70 -18.75
CA SER A 183 -0.59 10.98 -19.21
C SER A 183 0.82 10.95 -19.81
N ALA A 184 1.68 10.02 -19.40
CA ALA A 184 3.05 9.87 -19.89
C ALA A 184 3.20 8.75 -20.94
N ASN A 185 2.11 8.08 -21.34
CA ASN A 185 2.19 7.01 -22.33
C ASN A 185 2.49 7.61 -23.72
N ILE A 186 3.74 7.47 -24.18
CA ILE A 186 4.22 8.06 -25.44
C ILE A 186 3.38 7.61 -26.64
N ARG A 187 3.02 6.32 -26.72
CA ARG A 187 2.25 5.79 -27.85
C ARG A 187 0.86 6.40 -27.90
N LEU A 188 0.17 6.46 -26.76
CA LEU A 188 -1.12 7.14 -26.67
C LEU A 188 -0.98 8.63 -27.00
N ASN A 189 0.03 9.31 -26.46
CA ASN A 189 0.27 10.73 -26.71
C ASN A 189 0.50 11.06 -28.19
N GLN A 190 1.07 10.12 -28.95
CA GLN A 190 1.29 10.27 -30.39
C GLN A 190 0.01 10.02 -31.22
N THR A 191 -0.96 9.27 -30.70
CA THR A 191 -2.20 8.94 -31.42
C THR A 191 -3.38 9.85 -31.10
N LEU A 192 -3.36 10.55 -29.96
CA LEU A 192 -4.41 11.49 -29.58
C LEU A 192 -4.41 12.73 -30.47
N SER A 193 -5.58 13.10 -31.01
CA SER A 193 -5.76 14.40 -31.68
C SER A 193 -5.60 15.57 -30.70
N SER A 194 -5.31 16.79 -31.19
CA SER A 194 -5.15 17.98 -30.34
C SER A 194 -6.36 18.25 -29.45
N ASP A 195 -7.55 17.88 -29.94
CA ASP A 195 -8.82 18.31 -29.36
C ASP A 195 -9.47 17.20 -28.50
N HIS A 196 -8.93 15.98 -28.55
CA HIS A 196 -9.46 14.83 -27.82
C HIS A 196 -8.41 14.28 -26.86
N LEU A 197 -8.44 14.75 -25.61
CA LEU A 197 -7.69 14.13 -24.53
C LEU A 197 -8.53 13.07 -23.82
N PRO A 198 -7.90 12.01 -23.27
CA PRO A 198 -8.55 11.02 -22.43
C PRO A 198 -9.41 11.68 -21.36
N ASP A 199 -10.63 11.19 -21.22
CA ASP A 199 -11.47 11.52 -20.07
C ASP A 199 -11.07 10.71 -18.84
N PHE A 200 -11.70 11.07 -17.72
CA PHE A 200 -11.40 10.45 -16.44
C PHE A 200 -11.84 8.98 -16.39
N ASP A 201 -12.82 8.59 -17.21
CA ASP A 201 -13.28 7.21 -17.32
C ASP A 201 -12.22 6.35 -18.05
N LEU A 202 -11.66 6.84 -19.16
CA LEU A 202 -10.55 6.15 -19.84
C LEU A 202 -9.29 6.06 -18.95
N ILE A 203 -9.02 7.09 -18.14
CA ILE A 203 -7.95 7.04 -17.13
C ILE A 203 -8.25 5.96 -16.09
N ALA A 204 -9.48 5.88 -15.58
CA ALA A 204 -9.89 4.86 -14.63
C ALA A 204 -9.75 3.45 -15.21
N ASP A 205 -10.24 3.20 -16.42
CA ASP A 205 -10.12 1.92 -17.12
C ASP A 205 -8.67 1.49 -17.32
N TYR A 206 -7.78 2.44 -17.63
CA TYR A 206 -6.36 2.17 -17.69
C TYR A 206 -5.84 1.62 -16.35
N PHE A 207 -6.13 2.29 -15.22
CA PHE A 207 -5.68 1.83 -13.92
C PHE A 207 -6.34 0.53 -13.47
N VAL A 208 -7.63 0.31 -13.76
CA VAL A 208 -8.29 -0.99 -13.53
C VAL A 208 -7.47 -2.11 -14.18
N ASN A 209 -7.07 -1.92 -15.45
CA ASN A 209 -6.30 -2.93 -16.18
C ASN A 209 -4.87 -3.10 -15.64
N GLN A 210 -4.20 -2.02 -15.24
CA GLN A 210 -2.86 -2.13 -14.62
C GLN A 210 -2.94 -2.85 -13.27
N ILE A 211 -3.94 -2.54 -12.45
CA ILE A 211 -4.10 -3.12 -11.11
C ILE A 211 -4.43 -4.61 -11.15
N LYS A 212 -5.18 -5.07 -12.15
CA LYS A 212 -5.43 -6.51 -12.38
C LYS A 212 -4.15 -7.32 -12.58
N THR A 213 -3.02 -6.68 -12.89
CA THR A 213 -1.72 -7.34 -13.04
C THR A 213 -0.88 -7.34 -11.77
N LEU A 214 -1.32 -6.66 -10.70
CA LEU A 214 -0.60 -6.67 -9.44
C LEU A 214 -0.73 -8.03 -8.77
N ASP A 215 0.41 -8.54 -8.35
CA ASP A 215 0.48 -9.68 -7.45
C ASP A 215 0.35 -9.22 -5.99
N TYR A 216 0.13 -10.17 -5.10
CA TYR A 216 0.15 -9.93 -3.68
C TYR A 216 1.51 -9.38 -3.22
N TYR A 217 1.51 -8.61 -2.14
CA TYR A 217 2.66 -7.82 -1.67
C TYR A 217 3.21 -6.85 -2.71
N GLN A 218 2.49 -6.58 -3.79
CA GLN A 218 2.82 -5.48 -4.68
C GLN A 218 1.98 -4.27 -4.36
N TYR A 219 2.56 -3.10 -4.59
CA TYR A 219 1.82 -1.87 -4.56
C TYR A 219 2.11 -0.99 -5.76
N MET A 220 1.14 -0.17 -6.11
CA MET A 220 1.23 0.81 -7.18
C MET A 220 0.97 2.19 -6.61
N VAL A 221 1.63 3.21 -7.16
CA VAL A 221 1.36 4.62 -6.83
C VAL A 221 0.77 5.28 -8.06
N THR A 222 -0.28 6.08 -7.87
CA THR A 222 -0.83 6.93 -8.93
C THR A 222 -1.12 8.34 -8.43
N HIS A 223 -1.00 9.28 -9.36
CA HIS A 223 -1.34 10.68 -9.20
C HIS A 223 -2.37 11.14 -10.23
N ASP A 224 -2.74 10.30 -11.20
CA ASP A 224 -3.69 10.72 -12.22
C ASP A 224 -5.08 10.87 -11.57
N PRO A 225 -5.78 11.98 -11.80
CA PRO A 225 -7.12 12.18 -11.25
C PRO A 225 -8.13 11.29 -11.97
N PHE A 226 -8.85 10.45 -11.23
CA PHE A 226 -10.01 9.68 -11.71
C PHE A 226 -10.96 9.32 -10.54
N ASP A 227 -12.16 8.83 -10.86
CA ASP A 227 -13.08 8.31 -9.84
C ASP A 227 -12.59 6.94 -9.34
N ILE A 228 -12.09 6.90 -8.10
CA ILE A 228 -11.53 5.68 -7.52
C ILE A 228 -12.55 4.55 -7.38
N ARG A 229 -13.86 4.84 -7.41
CA ARG A 229 -14.92 3.83 -7.34
C ARG A 229 -14.94 2.89 -8.53
N ALA A 230 -14.33 3.25 -9.66
CA ALA A 230 -14.09 2.32 -10.77
C ALA A 230 -13.32 1.06 -10.31
N LEU A 231 -12.52 1.19 -9.24
CA LEU A 231 -11.74 0.10 -8.65
C LEU A 231 -12.52 -0.75 -7.65
N ASP A 232 -13.76 -0.39 -7.29
CA ASP A 232 -14.58 -1.18 -6.34
C ASP A 232 -14.98 -2.55 -6.91
N SER A 233 -14.89 -2.70 -8.24
CA SER A 233 -15.00 -3.99 -8.93
C SER A 233 -13.85 -4.97 -8.62
N LEU A 234 -12.79 -4.52 -7.94
CA LEU A 234 -11.62 -5.31 -7.55
C LEU A 234 -11.65 -5.53 -6.02
N PRO A 235 -12.42 -6.51 -5.50
CA PRO A 235 -12.65 -6.67 -4.06
C PRO A 235 -11.38 -7.06 -3.29
N PHE A 236 -10.37 -7.60 -3.98
CA PHE A 236 -9.07 -7.90 -3.40
C PHE A 236 -8.22 -6.64 -3.20
N LEU A 237 -8.48 -5.54 -3.91
CA LEU A 237 -7.61 -4.36 -3.86
C LEU A 237 -7.83 -3.57 -2.59
N ARG A 238 -6.74 -3.27 -1.90
CA ARG A 238 -6.70 -2.28 -0.83
C ARG A 238 -6.25 -0.93 -1.38
N LYS A 239 -6.82 0.16 -0.87
CA LYS A 239 -6.50 1.52 -1.30
C LYS A 239 -6.12 2.38 -0.10
N ILE A 240 -5.01 3.11 -0.18
CA ILE A 240 -4.75 4.26 0.68
C ILE A 240 -4.84 5.51 -0.19
N ALA A 241 -5.82 6.36 0.10
CA ALA A 241 -6.07 7.56 -0.66
C ALA A 241 -5.70 8.80 0.16
N LEU A 242 -4.84 9.66 -0.39
CA LEU A 242 -4.49 10.95 0.20
C LEU A 242 -5.39 12.04 -0.37
N ILE A 243 -6.19 12.65 0.51
CA ILE A 243 -7.00 13.82 0.20
C ILE A 243 -6.52 15.03 1.00
N ARG A 244 -7.00 16.21 0.63
CA ARG A 244 -6.70 17.49 1.26
C ARG A 244 -7.88 18.43 1.03
N ASP A 245 -8.01 19.52 1.79
CA ASP A 245 -9.02 20.55 1.50
C ASP A 245 -8.98 20.95 0.00
N PRO A 246 -10.07 20.75 -0.77
CA PRO A 246 -10.15 21.09 -2.20
C PRO A 246 -9.65 22.51 -2.52
N ARG A 247 -9.88 23.47 -1.61
CA ARG A 247 -9.50 24.88 -1.78
C ARG A 247 -7.97 25.06 -1.73
N ASP A 248 -7.32 24.32 -0.83
CA ASP A 248 -5.86 24.27 -0.73
C ASP A 248 -5.24 23.53 -1.91
N VAL A 249 -5.87 22.45 -2.39
CA VAL A 249 -5.40 21.71 -3.55
C VAL A 249 -5.39 22.60 -4.80
N VAL A 250 -6.47 23.35 -5.05
CA VAL A 250 -6.56 24.32 -6.15
C VAL A 250 -5.49 25.41 -6.02
N THR A 251 -5.32 25.97 -4.82
CA THR A 251 -4.31 27.00 -4.56
C THR A 251 -2.89 26.47 -4.80
N SER A 252 -2.60 25.27 -4.33
CA SER A 252 -1.30 24.62 -4.53
C SER A 252 -1.06 24.27 -5.99
N TYR A 253 -2.08 23.83 -6.72
CA TYR A 253 -2.00 23.55 -8.15
C TYR A 253 -1.75 24.82 -8.95
N TYR A 254 -2.50 25.88 -8.66
CA TYR A 254 -2.34 27.19 -9.28
C TYR A 254 -0.88 27.68 -9.17
N MET A 255 -0.29 27.60 -7.98
CA MET A 255 1.11 28.01 -7.78
C MET A 255 2.12 27.09 -8.47
N ARG A 256 1.86 25.78 -8.52
CA ARG A 256 2.81 24.80 -9.06
C ARG A 256 2.79 24.73 -10.59
N GLU A 257 1.63 24.67 -11.20
CA GLU A 257 1.48 24.35 -12.63
C GLU A 257 1.01 25.55 -13.46
N PHE A 258 0.20 26.44 -12.87
CA PHE A 258 -0.43 27.53 -13.60
C PHE A 258 0.46 28.78 -13.65
N VAL A 259 1.05 29.21 -12.53
CA VAL A 259 1.96 30.37 -12.47
C VAL A 259 3.17 30.25 -13.41
N PRO A 260 3.87 29.09 -13.51
CA PRO A 260 5.01 28.96 -14.43
C PRO A 260 4.66 29.23 -15.90
N GLN A 261 3.40 29.06 -16.32
CA GLN A 261 2.97 29.32 -17.69
C GLN A 261 2.99 30.82 -18.04
N PHE A 262 2.94 31.70 -17.05
CA PHE A 262 3.14 33.13 -17.23
C PHE A 262 4.61 33.55 -17.13
N GLY A 263 5.55 32.62 -17.36
CA GLY A 263 6.99 32.86 -17.24
C GLY A 263 7.42 33.23 -15.81
N GLY A 264 6.65 32.80 -14.79
CA GLY A 264 6.89 33.17 -13.40
C GLY A 264 6.54 34.63 -13.07
N ARG A 265 5.80 35.33 -13.95
CA ARG A 265 5.29 36.69 -13.70
C ARG A 265 4.37 36.69 -12.48
N VAL A 266 4.58 37.66 -11.59
CA VAL A 266 3.63 37.96 -10.51
C VAL A 266 2.40 38.61 -11.12
N LEU A 267 1.27 37.90 -11.11
CA LEU A 267 -0.01 38.45 -11.55
C LEU A 267 -0.51 39.49 -10.56
N SER A 268 -1.18 40.53 -11.05
CA SER A 268 -1.95 41.44 -10.20
C SER A 268 -3.10 40.68 -9.50
N ALA A 269 -3.63 41.23 -8.41
CA ALA A 269 -4.71 40.58 -7.66
C ALA A 269 -5.95 40.25 -8.54
N PRO A 270 -6.45 41.15 -9.41
CA PRO A 270 -7.57 40.84 -10.31
C PRO A 270 -7.24 39.76 -11.35
N GLU A 271 -6.01 39.74 -11.87
CA GLU A 271 -5.57 38.70 -12.82
C GLU A 271 -5.52 37.33 -12.16
N LYS A 272 -4.97 37.26 -10.93
CA LYS A 272 -4.92 36.04 -10.12
C LYS A 272 -6.31 35.53 -9.78
N GLU A 273 -7.22 36.42 -9.37
CA GLU A 273 -8.61 36.05 -9.08
C GLU A 273 -9.32 35.46 -10.30
N ARG A 274 -9.25 36.13 -11.45
CA ARG A 274 -9.81 35.65 -12.71
C ARG A 274 -9.25 34.29 -13.12
N ALA A 275 -7.93 34.11 -13.01
CA ALA A 275 -7.28 32.85 -13.31
C ALA A 275 -7.72 31.70 -12.39
N LEU A 276 -7.89 31.97 -11.08
CA LEU A 276 -8.42 31.01 -10.13
C LEU A 276 -9.88 30.65 -10.45
N PHE A 277 -10.72 31.62 -10.82
CA PHE A 277 -12.09 31.36 -11.29
C PHE A 277 -12.12 30.44 -12.51
N GLU A 278 -11.32 30.75 -13.52
CA GLU A 278 -11.23 29.95 -14.74
C GLU A 278 -10.83 28.50 -14.40
N LEU A 279 -9.75 28.33 -13.63
CA LEU A 279 -9.28 27.01 -13.18
C LEU A 279 -10.38 26.24 -12.42
N MET A 280 -11.16 26.90 -11.56
CA MET A 280 -12.24 26.26 -10.82
C MET A 280 -13.45 25.92 -11.69
N GLN A 281 -13.74 26.71 -12.73
CA GLN A 281 -14.89 26.53 -13.62
C GLN A 281 -14.66 25.46 -14.68
N THR A 282 -13.50 25.51 -15.33
CA THR A 282 -13.22 24.70 -16.53
C THR A 282 -12.18 23.63 -16.27
N GLY A 283 -11.45 23.69 -15.16
CA GLY A 283 -10.28 22.85 -14.91
C GLY A 283 -9.07 23.38 -15.66
N PHE A 284 -8.15 22.49 -16.02
CA PHE A 284 -7.00 22.88 -16.83
C PHE A 284 -6.52 21.73 -17.70
N VAL A 285 -6.16 22.06 -18.93
CA VAL A 285 -5.65 21.10 -19.91
C VAL A 285 -4.35 21.64 -20.50
N ASN A 286 -3.29 20.84 -20.46
CA ASN A 286 -2.02 21.17 -21.10
C ASN A 286 -1.45 19.96 -21.84
N ARG A 287 -0.94 20.18 -23.05
CA ARG A 287 -0.28 19.17 -23.84
C ARG A 287 1.16 19.60 -24.13
N LYS A 288 2.10 18.72 -23.80
CA LYS A 288 3.52 18.77 -24.18
C LYS A 288 3.83 17.59 -25.11
N THR A 289 4.97 17.63 -25.79
CA THR A 289 5.37 16.61 -26.78
C THR A 289 5.23 15.17 -26.30
N ASN A 290 5.52 14.91 -25.02
CA ASN A 290 5.53 13.55 -24.45
C ASN A 290 4.58 13.39 -23.25
N TYR A 291 3.69 14.35 -23.01
CA TYR A 291 2.86 14.37 -21.80
C TYR A 291 1.58 15.19 -21.99
N PHE A 292 0.44 14.72 -21.47
CA PHE A 292 -0.73 15.56 -21.27
C PHE A 292 -1.04 15.73 -19.78
N LEU A 293 -1.61 16.85 -19.40
CA LEU A 293 -2.17 17.09 -18.07
C LEU A 293 -3.64 17.41 -18.25
N ARG A 294 -4.51 16.63 -17.61
CA ARG A 294 -5.93 16.97 -17.44
C ARG A 294 -6.20 17.15 -15.96
N TRP A 295 -6.51 18.39 -15.59
CA TRP A 295 -6.88 18.79 -14.24
C TRP A 295 -8.38 19.03 -14.16
N PRO A 296 -9.09 18.44 -13.18
CA PRO A 296 -10.53 18.61 -13.05
C PRO A 296 -10.92 20.04 -12.64
N LYS A 297 -12.13 20.45 -13.03
CA LYS A 297 -12.81 21.61 -12.44
C LYS A 297 -13.13 21.35 -10.96
N LEU A 298 -13.46 22.40 -10.21
CA LEU A 298 -13.61 22.34 -8.75
C LEU A 298 -14.67 21.33 -8.30
N THR A 299 -15.83 21.28 -8.96
CA THR A 299 -16.90 20.34 -8.62
C THR A 299 -16.47 18.90 -8.81
N THR A 300 -15.91 18.57 -9.97
CA THR A 300 -15.37 17.22 -10.25
C THR A 300 -14.26 16.81 -9.28
N LEU A 301 -13.38 17.74 -8.89
CA LEU A 301 -12.35 17.48 -7.88
C LEU A 301 -12.98 17.13 -6.52
N ALA A 302 -13.97 17.91 -6.08
CA ALA A 302 -14.65 17.67 -4.82
C ALA A 302 -15.44 16.35 -4.84
N ASP A 303 -16.09 16.03 -5.95
CA ASP A 303 -16.81 14.77 -6.16
C ASP A 303 -15.85 13.58 -6.07
N PHE A 304 -14.66 13.65 -6.70
CA PHE A 304 -13.64 12.61 -6.54
C PHE A 304 -13.25 12.38 -5.07
N PHE A 305 -13.12 13.44 -4.26
CA PHE A 305 -12.79 13.29 -2.84
C PHE A 305 -13.93 12.69 -2.04
N VAL A 306 -15.19 13.05 -2.33
CA VAL A 306 -16.34 12.39 -1.71
C VAL A 306 -16.38 10.92 -2.09
N ASN A 307 -16.23 10.61 -3.38
CA ASN A 307 -16.22 9.23 -3.86
C ASN A 307 -15.10 8.38 -3.23
N ILE A 308 -13.94 8.97 -2.94
CA ILE A 308 -12.87 8.31 -2.17
C ILE A 308 -13.34 7.91 -0.76
N THR A 309 -14.13 8.74 -0.09
CA THR A 309 -14.69 8.43 1.24
C THR A 309 -15.75 7.33 1.22
N GLU A 310 -16.39 7.12 0.08
CA GLU A 310 -17.45 6.11 -0.10
C GLU A 310 -16.93 4.78 -0.69
N SER A 311 -15.71 4.77 -1.22
CA SER A 311 -15.14 3.63 -1.93
C SER A 311 -14.75 2.48 -0.99
N THR A 312 -15.07 1.24 -1.38
CA THR A 312 -14.83 0.04 -0.56
C THR A 312 -13.34 -0.25 -0.41
N ASN A 313 -12.92 -0.84 0.72
CA ASN A 313 -11.51 -1.19 0.99
C ASN A 313 -10.53 0.00 0.86
N THR A 314 -10.99 1.21 1.18
CA THR A 314 -10.20 2.44 1.11
C THR A 314 -9.95 3.01 2.51
N LEU A 315 -8.68 3.23 2.85
CA LEU A 315 -8.29 4.09 3.96
C LEU A 315 -8.06 5.50 3.42
N VAL A 316 -8.88 6.44 3.89
CA VAL A 316 -8.71 7.85 3.59
C VAL A 316 -7.73 8.47 4.58
N VAL A 317 -6.70 9.12 4.05
CA VAL A 317 -5.73 9.89 4.81
C VAL A 317 -5.88 11.35 4.40
N LYS A 318 -6.13 12.24 5.37
CA LYS A 318 -6.17 13.68 5.13
C LYS A 318 -4.80 14.29 5.34
N PHE A 319 -4.41 15.20 4.46
CA PHE A 319 -3.21 16.01 4.64
C PHE A 319 -3.22 16.76 5.98
N GLU A 320 -4.39 17.25 6.39
CA GLU A 320 -4.56 17.94 7.65
C GLU A 320 -4.26 17.04 8.86
N ASP A 321 -4.70 15.78 8.84
CA ASP A 321 -4.38 14.78 9.87
C ASP A 321 -2.87 14.50 9.91
N LEU A 322 -2.23 14.34 8.75
CA LEU A 322 -0.77 14.17 8.66
C LEU A 322 0.02 15.37 9.17
N HIS A 323 -0.57 16.56 9.11
CA HIS A 323 0.06 17.79 9.57
C HIS A 323 -0.10 17.98 11.09
N HIS A 324 -1.29 17.73 11.63
CA HIS A 324 -1.64 18.04 13.02
C HIS A 324 -1.53 16.83 13.97
N ALA A 325 -1.70 15.61 13.46
CA ALA A 325 -1.76 14.36 14.23
C ALA A 325 -0.97 13.23 13.52
N GLU A 326 0.29 13.52 13.18
CA GLU A 326 1.12 12.64 12.34
C GLU A 326 1.23 11.21 12.92
N ALA A 327 1.62 11.09 14.19
CA ALA A 327 1.82 9.78 14.83
C ALA A 327 0.54 8.94 14.86
N GLU A 328 -0.60 9.54 15.20
CA GLU A 328 -1.90 8.89 15.22
C GLU A 328 -2.32 8.44 13.82
N THR A 329 -2.06 9.28 12.80
CA THR A 329 -2.35 8.96 11.41
C THR A 329 -1.56 7.75 10.92
N TYR A 330 -0.25 7.69 11.22
CA TYR A 330 0.56 6.54 10.84
C TYR A 330 0.19 5.28 11.64
N GLN A 331 -0.17 5.41 12.91
CA GLN A 331 -0.68 4.27 13.68
C GLN A 331 -1.96 3.70 13.07
N ARG A 332 -2.89 4.57 12.63
CA ARG A 332 -4.10 4.16 11.91
C ARG A 332 -3.77 3.43 10.60
N ILE A 333 -2.75 3.90 9.86
CA ILE A 333 -2.29 3.22 8.63
C ILE A 333 -1.75 1.83 8.96
N LEU A 334 -0.90 1.69 9.99
CA LEU A 334 -0.32 0.41 10.40
C LEU A 334 -1.41 -0.59 10.84
N GLN A 335 -2.35 -0.14 11.68
CA GLN A 335 -3.49 -0.94 12.12
C GLN A 335 -4.35 -1.40 10.95
N TRP A 336 -4.67 -0.48 10.04
CA TRP A 336 -5.46 -0.83 8.87
C TRP A 336 -4.72 -1.87 8.03
N LEU A 337 -3.42 -1.68 7.76
CA LEU A 337 -2.59 -2.64 7.01
C LEU A 337 -2.40 -3.98 7.73
N GLY A 338 -2.63 -4.06 9.04
CA GLY A 338 -2.32 -5.23 9.88
C GLY A 338 -0.83 -5.36 10.21
N PHE A 339 -0.09 -4.25 10.15
CA PHE A 339 1.35 -4.18 10.38
C PHE A 339 1.73 -3.88 11.82
N ASP A 340 0.81 -3.31 12.60
CA ASP A 340 1.04 -2.97 14.02
C ASP A 340 1.28 -4.20 14.91
N TRP A 341 0.89 -5.38 14.42
CA TRP A 341 0.99 -6.63 15.15
C TRP A 341 1.65 -7.76 14.35
N HIS A 342 2.50 -7.43 13.39
CA HIS A 342 3.09 -8.42 12.51
C HIS A 342 4.07 -9.37 13.26
N PRO A 343 3.91 -10.71 13.17
CA PRO A 343 4.64 -11.66 14.03
C PRO A 343 6.13 -11.82 13.68
N LEU A 344 6.54 -11.49 12.45
CA LEU A 344 7.91 -11.75 11.95
C LEU A 344 8.72 -10.49 11.65
N ILE A 345 8.04 -9.38 11.38
CA ILE A 345 8.65 -8.10 11.03
C ILE A 345 8.18 -7.11 12.07
N THR A 346 9.10 -6.69 12.94
CA THR A 346 8.80 -5.72 13.98
C THR A 346 9.15 -4.32 13.50
N LEU A 347 8.37 -3.33 13.92
CA LEU A 347 8.65 -1.92 13.65
C LEU A 347 8.81 -1.21 15.00
N SER A 348 10.03 -0.75 15.31
CA SER A 348 10.26 0.00 16.54
C SER A 348 9.64 1.41 16.45
N PRO A 349 9.26 2.02 17.58
CA PRO A 349 8.80 3.41 17.61
C PRO A 349 9.80 4.39 16.99
N GLU A 350 11.10 4.16 17.16
CA GLU A 350 12.18 4.97 16.61
C GLU A 350 12.27 4.82 15.09
N GLN A 351 12.12 3.60 14.57
CA GLN A 351 12.06 3.35 13.12
C GLN A 351 10.85 4.01 12.49
N LEU A 352 9.68 3.89 13.13
CA LEU A 352 8.46 4.58 12.67
C LEU A 352 8.69 6.10 12.62
N LYS A 353 9.22 6.69 13.70
CA LYS A 353 9.55 8.12 13.76
C LYS A 353 10.54 8.52 12.67
N TYR A 354 11.56 7.70 12.40
CA TYR A 354 12.52 7.92 11.33
C TYR A 354 11.84 7.92 9.95
N TYR A 355 10.96 6.95 9.67
CA TYR A 355 10.22 6.92 8.41
C TYR A 355 9.29 8.12 8.27
N CYS A 356 8.54 8.50 9.30
CA CYS A 356 7.69 9.69 9.30
C CYS A 356 8.51 10.96 8.99
N HIS A 357 9.71 11.08 9.57
CA HIS A 357 10.59 12.22 9.34
C HIS A 357 10.97 12.39 7.86
N ARG A 358 11.03 11.31 7.06
CA ARG A 358 11.32 11.39 5.62
C ARG A 358 10.26 12.19 4.84
N GLY A 359 9.04 12.26 5.37
CA GLY A 359 7.96 13.07 4.80
C GLY A 359 8.00 14.52 5.26
N SER A 360 8.82 14.88 6.25
CA SER A 360 8.85 16.24 6.77
C SER A 360 9.37 17.24 5.73
N ILE A 361 8.88 18.48 5.79
CA ILE A 361 9.39 19.56 4.91
C ILE A 361 10.89 19.73 5.13
N ALA A 362 11.34 19.69 6.39
CA ALA A 362 12.75 19.81 6.74
C ALA A 362 13.62 18.75 6.05
N HIS A 363 13.15 17.49 6.00
CA HIS A 363 13.84 16.43 5.28
C HIS A 363 13.77 16.62 3.76
N GLN A 364 12.60 16.93 3.21
CA GLN A 364 12.43 17.13 1.77
C GLN A 364 13.25 18.31 1.23
N THR A 365 13.50 19.33 2.04
CA THR A 365 14.28 20.50 1.65
C THR A 365 15.75 20.42 2.06
N GLU A 366 16.14 19.50 2.96
CA GLU A 366 17.49 19.35 3.50
C GLU A 366 18.13 20.68 3.95
N GLY A 367 17.34 21.56 4.59
CA GLY A 367 17.81 22.89 5.00
C GLY A 367 17.94 23.90 3.85
N GLY A 368 17.30 23.64 2.71
CA GLY A 368 17.25 24.54 1.56
C GLY A 368 16.79 25.95 1.91
N VAL A 369 17.26 26.92 1.14
CA VAL A 369 17.04 28.35 1.40
C VAL A 369 15.61 28.71 1.01
N ARG A 370 14.82 29.20 1.98
CA ARG A 370 13.54 29.84 1.69
C ARG A 370 13.78 31.19 1.05
N SER A 371 13.07 31.48 -0.04
CA SER A 371 13.04 32.82 -0.61
C SER A 371 12.31 33.78 0.34
N ASP A 372 12.67 35.06 0.31
CA ASP A 372 11.91 36.13 0.96
C ASP A 372 10.45 36.20 0.48
N ASN A 373 10.17 35.65 -0.71
CA ASN A 373 8.81 35.45 -1.18
C ASN A 373 8.30 34.05 -0.79
N PRO A 374 7.35 33.94 0.15
CA PRO A 374 6.83 32.66 0.64
C PRO A 374 6.00 31.89 -0.41
N GLU A 375 5.70 32.51 -1.55
CA GLU A 375 5.02 31.86 -2.68
C GLU A 375 5.98 31.08 -3.59
N LYS A 376 7.30 31.31 -3.47
CA LYS A 376 8.29 30.57 -4.24
C LYS A 376 8.58 29.23 -3.55
N PRO A 377 8.81 28.15 -4.34
CA PRO A 377 9.32 26.91 -3.77
C PRO A 377 10.69 27.09 -3.14
N VAL A 378 11.02 26.25 -2.15
CA VAL A 378 12.33 26.21 -1.50
C VAL A 378 13.38 25.79 -2.52
N ILE A 379 14.54 26.44 -2.50
CA ILE A 379 15.67 26.11 -3.38
C ILE A 379 16.64 25.22 -2.61
N LYS A 380 16.90 24.03 -3.15
CA LYS A 380 17.89 23.09 -2.63
C LYS A 380 19.03 22.98 -3.65
N GLN A 381 20.24 23.36 -3.24
CA GLN A 381 21.45 23.27 -4.09
C GLN A 381 21.27 23.91 -5.48
N GLY A 382 20.56 25.05 -5.56
CA GLY A 382 20.28 25.75 -6.82
C GLY A 382 19.10 25.18 -7.63
N VAL A 383 18.45 24.11 -7.17
CA VAL A 383 17.29 23.49 -7.82
C VAL A 383 16.01 23.78 -7.04
N LEU A 384 14.94 24.16 -7.73
CA LEU A 384 13.63 24.36 -7.12
C LEU A 384 13.08 23.01 -6.63
N THR A 385 12.74 22.94 -5.36
CA THR A 385 12.01 21.80 -4.79
C THR A 385 10.51 21.91 -5.09
N ASN A 386 9.76 20.83 -4.87
CA ASN A 386 8.29 20.87 -4.89
C ASN A 386 7.67 21.41 -3.59
N CYS A 387 8.50 21.80 -2.61
CA CYS A 387 8.04 22.30 -1.30
C CYS A 387 7.86 23.82 -1.35
N ARG A 388 6.62 24.30 -1.21
CA ARG A 388 6.30 25.75 -1.06
C ARG A 388 6.14 26.14 0.42
N LYS A 389 4.93 25.98 0.97
CA LYS A 389 4.62 26.26 2.38
C LYS A 389 4.44 25.00 3.22
N GLY A 390 3.67 24.04 2.71
CA GLY A 390 3.34 22.78 3.39
C GLY A 390 2.44 22.96 4.64
N GLU A 391 1.66 24.03 4.65
CA GLU A 391 0.70 24.39 5.70
C GLU A 391 -0.75 24.08 5.26
N THR A 392 -1.67 23.99 6.22
CA THR A 392 -3.11 23.79 5.99
C THR A 392 -3.86 25.12 5.98
N GLY A 393 -4.83 25.29 5.09
CA GLY A 393 -5.70 26.47 5.04
C GLY A 393 -5.08 27.69 4.37
N ASP A 394 -4.01 27.51 3.61
CA ASP A 394 -3.33 28.59 2.89
C ASP A 394 -4.25 29.26 1.87
N TRP A 395 -5.26 28.54 1.35
CA TRP A 395 -6.28 29.12 0.46
C TRP A 395 -6.88 30.44 0.97
N LYS A 396 -6.97 30.65 2.30
CA LYS A 396 -7.45 31.89 2.92
C LYS A 396 -6.60 33.12 2.54
N ASN A 397 -5.32 32.92 2.22
CA ASN A 397 -4.41 33.97 1.77
C ASN A 397 -4.54 34.27 0.26
N HIS A 398 -5.27 33.42 -0.48
CA HIS A 398 -5.38 33.51 -1.93
C HIS A 398 -6.80 33.80 -2.41
N PHE A 399 -7.82 33.40 -1.65
CA PHE A 399 -9.21 33.55 -2.04
C PHE A 399 -9.75 34.90 -1.58
N THR A 400 -10.31 35.64 -2.53
CA THR A 400 -11.13 36.82 -2.25
C THR A 400 -12.48 36.40 -1.65
N PRO A 401 -13.27 37.34 -1.11
CA PRO A 401 -14.65 37.06 -0.70
C PRO A 401 -15.49 36.47 -1.85
N ALA A 402 -15.26 36.89 -3.09
CA ALA A 402 -15.98 36.38 -4.26
C ALA A 402 -15.60 34.92 -4.58
N LEU A 403 -14.31 34.58 -4.56
CA LEU A 403 -13.86 33.19 -4.74
C LEU A 403 -14.39 32.29 -3.61
N THR A 404 -14.37 32.78 -2.37
CA THR A 404 -14.90 32.05 -1.21
C THR A 404 -16.39 31.76 -1.36
N ALA A 405 -17.19 32.77 -1.73
CA ALA A 405 -18.61 32.63 -1.98
C ALA A 405 -18.89 31.66 -3.14
N TYR A 406 -18.11 31.74 -4.22
CA TYR A 406 -18.22 30.81 -5.34
C TYR A 406 -17.92 29.37 -4.93
N CYS A 407 -16.83 29.12 -4.21
CA CYS A 407 -16.51 27.78 -3.71
C CYS A 407 -17.61 27.23 -2.81
N GLN A 408 -18.13 28.04 -1.88
CA GLN A 408 -19.22 27.62 -1.00
C GLN A 408 -20.50 27.26 -1.79
N ALA A 409 -20.83 28.04 -2.82
CA ALA A 409 -21.97 27.76 -3.68
C ALA A 409 -21.79 26.50 -4.53
N GLN A 410 -20.58 26.21 -5.00
CA GLN A 410 -20.31 25.06 -5.89
C GLN A 410 -20.09 23.74 -5.15
N ILE A 411 -19.36 23.76 -4.03
CA ILE A 411 -18.90 22.55 -3.36
C ILE A 411 -19.14 22.55 -1.83
N GLY A 412 -19.95 23.47 -1.30
CA GLY A 412 -20.20 23.58 0.14
C GLY A 412 -20.77 22.31 0.77
N ALA A 413 -21.59 21.55 0.02
CA ALA A 413 -22.12 20.26 0.47
C ALA A 413 -21.00 19.21 0.59
N GLN A 414 -20.14 19.10 -0.42
CA GLN A 414 -18.99 18.20 -0.44
C GLN A 414 -18.00 18.55 0.66
N LEU A 415 -17.69 19.84 0.88
CA LEU A 415 -16.83 20.28 1.97
C LEU A 415 -17.35 19.79 3.33
N LYS A 416 -18.66 19.89 3.57
CA LYS A 416 -19.28 19.39 4.79
C LYS A 416 -19.12 17.87 4.94
N VAL A 417 -19.35 17.09 3.87
CA VAL A 417 -19.15 15.62 3.87
C VAL A 417 -17.70 15.27 4.19
N LEU A 418 -16.76 16.00 3.60
CA LEU A 418 -15.33 15.81 3.82
C LEU A 418 -14.86 16.32 5.20
N GLY A 419 -15.72 17.00 5.97
CA GLY A 419 -15.39 17.56 7.29
C GLY A 419 -14.55 18.83 7.23
N TYR A 420 -14.65 19.60 6.14
CA TYR A 420 -14.04 20.91 5.99
C TYR A 420 -15.08 22.01 6.24
N SER A 421 -14.66 23.07 6.95
CA SER A 421 -15.48 24.25 7.25
C SER A 421 -15.10 25.46 6.41
#